data_AF-A0A4Z2HIE6-F1
#
_entry.id   AF-A0A4Z2HIE6-F1
#
_cell.length_a   1.000
_cell.length_b   1.000
_cell.length_c   1.000
_cell.angle_alpha   90.00
_cell.angle_beta   90.00
_cell.angle_gamma   90.00
#
_symmetry.space_group_name_H-M   'P 1'
#
loop_
_entity.id
_entity.type
_entity.pdbx_description
1 polymer ?
#
loop_
_entity_poly.entity_id
_entity_poly.type
_entity_poly.pdbx_seq_one_letter_code
_entity_poly.pdbx_strand_id
1 'polypeptide(L)'
;MAVSVFPGVRLLSIGDANGDIQRHSEQQPLRLEVKSTHDAALINLSNGEEASVFKCSVSRETECSRVGKQSFIITLGCNSVLLQFSSPADFQSFYNLLKNSRGHFYGYLSQQQNMMQDYVRTGTYQRAILQNHTDFKDKVTA
;
A
#
# COMPACT_ATOMS: atom_id res chain seq x y z
N MET A 1 -17.33 -9.20 -10.58
CA MET A 1 -15.96 -8.79 -10.18
C MET A 1 -15.54 -7.68 -11.13
N ALA A 2 -15.46 -6.43 -10.65
CA ALA A 2 -15.22 -5.28 -11.53
C ALA A 2 -13.75 -5.24 -11.98
N VAL A 3 -13.53 -4.95 -13.26
CA VAL A 3 -12.21 -4.71 -13.85
C VAL A 3 -12.10 -3.22 -14.15
N SER A 4 -11.07 -2.57 -13.63
CA SER A 4 -10.75 -1.17 -13.95
C SER A 4 -9.66 -1.14 -15.02
N VAL A 5 -9.79 -0.25 -16.00
CA VAL A 5 -8.87 -0.17 -17.13
C VAL A 5 -8.26 1.24 -17.21
N PHE A 6 -6.95 1.31 -17.36
CA PHE A 6 -6.17 2.53 -17.48
C PHE A 6 -5.35 2.49 -18.79
N PRO A 7 -5.71 3.29 -19.80
CA PRO A 7 -4.95 3.35 -21.04
C PRO A 7 -3.69 4.21 -20.90
N GLY A 8 -2.68 3.89 -21.71
CA GLY A 8 -1.49 4.74 -21.85
C GLY A 8 -0.44 4.60 -20.75
N VAL A 9 -0.54 3.55 -19.92
CA VAL A 9 0.41 3.32 -18.84
C VAL A 9 1.74 2.84 -19.41
N ARG A 10 2.84 3.49 -19.04
CA ARG A 10 4.19 3.08 -19.44
C ARG A 10 4.81 2.21 -18.35
N LEU A 11 5.43 1.12 -18.76
CA LEU A 11 6.14 0.19 -17.88
C LEU A 11 7.64 0.42 -18.03
N LEU A 12 8.35 0.65 -16.91
CA LEU A 12 9.80 0.75 -16.86
C LEU A 12 10.35 -0.30 -15.90
N SER A 13 11.43 -1.00 -16.26
CA SER A 13 12.11 -1.94 -15.37
C SER A 13 13.29 -1.25 -14.66
N ILE A 14 13.53 -1.60 -13.41
CA ILE A 14 14.61 -1.08 -12.57
C ILE A 14 15.31 -2.29 -11.94
N GLY A 15 16.58 -2.49 -12.29
CA GLY A 15 17.39 -3.62 -11.83
C GLY A 15 18.25 -3.29 -10.61
N ASP A 16 18.65 -4.32 -9.87
CA ASP A 16 19.29 -4.21 -8.54
C ASP A 16 20.78 -3.85 -8.55
N ALA A 17 21.54 -4.15 -9.62
CA ALA A 17 23.00 -4.10 -9.54
C ALA A 17 23.58 -2.68 -9.33
N ASN A 18 22.93 -1.61 -9.81
CA ASN A 18 23.43 -0.23 -9.70
C ASN A 18 22.34 0.82 -9.40
N GLY A 19 21.07 0.41 -9.23
CA GLY A 19 19.94 1.34 -9.23
C GLY A 19 19.71 2.05 -10.57
N ASP A 20 20.44 1.65 -11.61
CA ASP A 20 20.23 2.13 -12.97
C ASP A 20 18.85 1.69 -13.43
N ILE A 21 18.07 2.69 -13.85
CA ILE A 21 16.82 2.44 -14.54
C ILE A 21 17.22 1.88 -15.90
N GLN A 22 17.19 0.56 -16.02
CA GLN A 22 17.20 -0.08 -17.33
C GLN A 22 15.89 0.29 -18.00
N ARG A 23 15.93 1.44 -18.67
CA ARG A 23 14.96 1.85 -19.68
C ARG A 23 15.09 0.85 -20.81
N HIS A 24 14.57 -0.36 -20.59
CA HIS A 24 14.15 -1.24 -21.67
C HIS A 24 13.25 -0.34 -22.51
N SER A 25 13.81 0.04 -23.65
CA SER A 25 13.48 1.14 -24.54
C SER A 25 11.99 1.43 -24.57
N GLU A 26 11.61 2.70 -24.38
CA GLU A 26 10.28 3.29 -24.67
C GLU A 26 9.19 2.26 -24.95
N GLN A 27 8.74 1.54 -23.91
CA GLN A 27 7.61 0.65 -24.11
C GLN A 27 6.41 1.51 -24.47
N GLN A 28 5.81 1.16 -25.61
CA GLN A 28 4.61 1.80 -26.12
C GLN A 28 3.56 1.88 -25.00
N PRO A 29 2.72 2.93 -24.98
CA PRO A 29 1.64 3.06 -24.00
C PRO A 29 0.84 1.75 -23.91
N LEU A 30 0.85 1.12 -22.74
CA LEU A 30 0.16 -0.14 -22.48
C LEU A 30 -1.23 0.11 -21.91
N ARG A 31 -2.11 -0.87 -22.10
CA ARG A 31 -3.40 -0.94 -21.41
C ARG A 31 -3.21 -1.69 -20.10
N LEU A 32 -3.37 -0.99 -18.97
CA LEU A 32 -3.35 -1.56 -17.64
C LEU A 32 -4.76 -1.98 -17.23
N GLU A 33 -4.94 -3.23 -16.84
CA GLU A 33 -6.17 -3.77 -16.27
C GLU A 33 -5.93 -4.18 -14.83
N VAL A 34 -6.83 -3.74 -13.95
CA VAL A 34 -6.78 -4.03 -12.53
C VAL A 34 -8.05 -4.76 -12.13
N LYS A 35 -7.90 -6.00 -11.69
CA LYS A 35 -8.99 -6.82 -11.17
C LYS A 35 -8.81 -6.97 -9.66
N SER A 36 -9.68 -6.31 -8.90
CA SER A 36 -9.66 -6.39 -7.44
C SER A 36 -10.27 -7.71 -6.96
N THR A 37 -9.57 -8.41 -6.08
CA THR A 37 -10.05 -9.57 -5.31
C THR A 37 -10.18 -9.18 -3.84
N HIS A 38 -10.59 -10.12 -2.98
CA HIS A 38 -10.71 -9.88 -1.54
C HIS A 38 -9.35 -9.65 -0.85
N ASP A 39 -8.25 -10.15 -1.42
CA ASP A 39 -6.93 -10.18 -0.76
C ASP A 39 -5.79 -9.60 -1.62
N ALA A 40 -6.04 -9.42 -2.92
CA ALA A 40 -5.06 -8.86 -3.82
C ALA A 40 -5.71 -8.09 -4.97
N ALA A 41 -4.94 -7.19 -5.57
CA ALA A 41 -5.25 -6.63 -6.88
C ALA A 41 -4.42 -7.33 -7.94
N LEU A 42 -5.08 -7.95 -8.92
CA LEU A 42 -4.42 -8.54 -10.07
C LEU A 42 -4.17 -7.43 -11.10
N ILE A 43 -2.90 -7.23 -11.44
CA ILE A 43 -2.43 -6.25 -12.41
C ILE A 43 -2.06 -6.99 -13.69
N ASN A 44 -2.56 -6.51 -14.83
CA ASN A 44 -2.23 -6.99 -16.16
C ASN A 44 -1.95 -5.79 -17.07
N LEU A 45 -0.78 -5.74 -17.71
CA LEU A 45 -0.49 -4.80 -18.79
C LEU A 45 -0.41 -5.56 -20.12
N SER A 46 -1.13 -5.07 -21.13
CA SER A 46 -1.16 -5.64 -22.47
C SER A 46 -0.97 -4.58 -23.54
N ASN A 47 -0.50 -5.01 -24.73
CA ASN A 47 -0.29 -4.15 -25.89
C ASN A 47 -1.54 -3.99 -26.79
N GLY A 48 -2.70 -4.54 -26.39
CA GLY A 48 -3.95 -4.50 -27.16
C GLY A 48 -4.18 -5.70 -28.08
N GLU A 49 -3.16 -6.49 -28.40
CA GLU A 49 -3.25 -7.69 -29.25
C GLU A 49 -3.24 -8.99 -28.41
N GLU A 50 -3.99 -9.02 -27.30
CA GLU A 50 -4.13 -10.14 -26.33
C GLU A 50 -2.82 -10.57 -25.60
N ALA A 51 -1.64 -10.20 -26.09
CA ALA A 51 -0.37 -10.53 -25.46
C ALA A 51 -0.15 -9.70 -24.18
N SER A 52 0.00 -10.40 -23.06
CA SER A 52 0.27 -9.77 -21.77
C SER A 52 1.76 -9.51 -21.61
N VAL A 53 2.14 -8.24 -21.46
CA VAL A 53 3.53 -7.79 -21.30
C VAL A 53 3.98 -7.97 -19.85
N PHE A 54 3.10 -7.71 -18.90
CA PHE A 54 3.40 -7.86 -17.48
C PHE A 54 2.16 -8.26 -16.69
N LYS A 55 2.32 -9.20 -15.76
CA LYS A 55 1.27 -9.65 -14.85
C LYS A 55 1.84 -9.82 -13.46
N CYS A 56 1.15 -9.28 -12.45
CA CYS A 56 1.48 -9.55 -11.05
C CYS A 56 0.23 -9.47 -10.16
N SER A 57 0.31 -10.06 -8.97
CA SER A 57 -0.65 -9.80 -7.90
C SER A 57 -0.04 -8.85 -6.89
N VAL A 58 -0.78 -7.82 -6.51
CA VAL A 58 -0.41 -6.89 -5.44
C VAL A 58 -1.28 -7.18 -4.22
N SER A 59 -0.70 -7.85 -3.23
CA SER A 59 -1.32 -8.16 -1.93
C SER A 59 -0.79 -7.23 -0.85
N ARG A 60 -1.17 -7.47 0.42
CA ARG A 60 -0.65 -6.71 1.56
C ARG A 60 0.88 -6.83 1.69
N GLU A 61 1.44 -7.99 1.39
CA GLU A 61 2.86 -8.32 1.53
C GLU A 61 3.72 -7.77 0.38
N THR A 62 3.09 -7.37 -0.73
CA THR A 62 3.82 -6.87 -1.91
C THR A 62 4.50 -5.53 -1.61
N GLU A 63 5.82 -5.49 -1.78
CA GLU A 63 6.59 -4.25 -1.69
C GLU A 63 6.25 -3.34 -2.87
N CYS A 64 5.59 -2.22 -2.59
CA CYS A 64 5.24 -1.25 -3.62
C CYS A 64 4.91 0.12 -3.02
N SER A 65 5.09 1.19 -3.79
CA SER A 65 4.92 2.56 -3.30
C SER A 65 4.57 3.56 -4.40
N ARG A 66 4.03 4.70 -4.00
CA ARG A 66 3.86 5.86 -4.89
C ARG A 66 5.23 6.49 -5.16
N VAL A 67 5.49 6.81 -6.43
CA VAL A 67 6.66 7.58 -6.86
C VAL A 67 6.17 8.84 -7.58
N GLY A 68 6.45 10.02 -7.01
CA GLY A 68 5.99 11.29 -7.56
C GLY A 68 4.45 11.42 -7.61
N LYS A 69 3.94 12.13 -8.62
CA LYS A 69 2.51 12.48 -8.75
C LYS A 69 1.67 11.48 -9.55
N GLN A 70 2.30 10.66 -10.39
CA GLN A 70 1.60 9.81 -11.37
C GLN A 70 2.32 8.50 -11.64
N SER A 71 3.08 7.99 -10.67
CA SER A 71 3.80 6.73 -10.84
C SER A 71 3.73 5.85 -9.61
N PHE A 72 3.85 4.54 -9.85
CA PHE A 72 3.76 3.50 -8.84
C PHE A 72 4.87 2.49 -9.07
N ILE A 73 5.68 2.22 -8.06
CA ILE A 73 6.73 1.20 -8.11
C ILE A 73 6.25 -0.08 -7.45
N ILE A 74 6.56 -1.22 -8.05
CA ILE A 74 6.29 -2.56 -7.51
C ILE A 74 7.60 -3.34 -7.54
N THR A 75 8.00 -3.88 -6.40
CA THR A 75 9.21 -4.69 -6.25
C THR A 75 8.82 -6.16 -6.10
N LEU A 76 9.39 -7.01 -6.96
CA LEU A 76 9.15 -8.44 -7.02
C LEU A 76 10.50 -9.16 -6.96
N GLY A 77 10.89 -9.62 -5.76
CA GLY A 77 12.23 -10.16 -5.53
C GLY A 77 13.29 -9.07 -5.71
N CYS A 78 14.28 -9.29 -6.57
CA CYS A 78 15.35 -8.31 -6.83
C CYS A 78 14.97 -7.27 -7.90
N ASN A 79 13.87 -7.47 -8.63
CA ASN A 79 13.48 -6.60 -9.73
C ASN A 79 12.38 -5.64 -9.30
N SER A 80 12.48 -4.39 -9.72
CA SER A 80 11.42 -3.41 -9.53
C SER A 80 10.86 -2.95 -10.88
N VAL A 81 9.55 -2.75 -10.94
CA VAL A 81 8.88 -2.16 -12.10
C VAL A 81 8.21 -0.86 -11.70
N LEU A 82 8.30 0.14 -12.56
CA LEU A 82 7.65 1.43 -12.39
C LEU A 82 6.53 1.57 -13.42
N LEU A 83 5.32 1.76 -12.92
CA LEU A 83 4.14 2.10 -13.71
C LEU A 83 4.02 3.62 -13.75
N GLN A 84 4.10 4.21 -14.93
CA GLN A 84 3.87 5.64 -15.15
C GLN A 84 2.54 5.84 -15.86
N PHE A 85 1.62 6.56 -15.21
CA PHE A 85 0.28 6.82 -15.72
C PHE A 85 0.26 8.03 -16.65
N SER A 86 -0.69 8.03 -17.59
CA SER A 86 -0.92 9.12 -18.54
C SER A 86 -1.34 10.43 -17.87
N SER A 87 -2.04 10.32 -16.73
CA SER A 87 -2.49 11.47 -15.95
C SER A 87 -2.42 11.23 -14.43
N PRO A 88 -2.27 12.29 -13.61
CA PRO A 88 -2.37 12.18 -12.16
C PRO A 88 -3.75 11.70 -11.67
N ALA A 89 -4.82 11.96 -12.43
CA ALA A 89 -6.18 11.53 -12.09
C ALA A 89 -6.35 10.01 -12.23
N ASP A 90 -5.77 9.43 -13.28
CA ASP A 90 -5.74 7.98 -13.48
C ASP A 90 -4.94 7.29 -12.38
N PHE A 91 -3.76 7.85 -12.07
CA PHE A 91 -2.95 7.36 -10.96
C PHE A 91 -3.70 7.40 -9.64
N GLN A 92 -4.41 8.49 -9.33
CA GLN A 92 -5.17 8.61 -8.09
C GLN A 92 -6.28 7.56 -8.00
N SER A 93 -6.97 7.31 -9.11
CA SER A 93 -8.03 6.30 -9.22
C SER A 93 -7.47 4.89 -9.01
N PHE A 94 -6.36 4.57 -9.67
CA PHE A 94 -5.61 3.33 -9.47
C PHE A 94 -5.16 3.14 -8.01
N TYR A 95 -4.58 4.17 -7.41
CA TYR A 95 -4.04 4.10 -6.05
C TYR A 95 -5.15 3.91 -5.00
N ASN A 96 -6.33 4.50 -5.22
CA ASN A 96 -7.49 4.30 -4.37
C ASN A 96 -8.05 2.86 -4.50
N LEU A 97 -8.04 2.27 -5.71
CA LEU A 97 -8.40 0.86 -5.89
C LEU A 97 -7.47 -0.06 -5.09
N LEU A 98 -6.16 0.13 -5.22
CA LEU A 98 -5.17 -0.65 -4.46
C LEU A 98 -5.36 -0.53 -2.95
N LYS A 99 -5.62 0.67 -2.45
CA LYS A 99 -5.88 0.90 -1.01
C LYS A 99 -7.06 0.10 -0.49
N ASN A 100 -8.12 0.00 -1.29
CA ASN A 100 -9.32 -0.74 -0.92
C ASN A 100 -9.07 -2.26 -0.96
N SER A 101 -8.24 -2.76 -1.88
CA SER A 101 -7.90 -4.18 -1.99
C SER A 101 -6.91 -4.68 -0.94
N ARG A 102 -6.00 -3.84 -0.42
CA ARG A 102 -4.91 -4.28 0.47
C ARG A 102 -5.26 -4.30 1.97
N GLY A 103 -6.50 -3.96 2.33
CA GLY A 103 -6.91 -3.82 3.72
C GLY A 103 -6.29 -2.58 4.37
N HIS A 104 -7.16 -1.63 4.72
CA HIS A 104 -6.88 -0.33 5.31
C HIS A 104 -5.56 -0.18 6.10
N PHE A 105 -4.55 0.44 5.49
CA PHE A 105 -3.37 1.03 6.17
C PHE A 105 -3.77 1.91 7.37
N TYR A 106 -4.94 2.56 7.28
CA TYR A 106 -5.53 3.35 8.36
C TYR A 106 -5.89 2.54 9.61
N GLY A 107 -6.21 1.24 9.48
CA GLY A 107 -6.51 0.39 10.63
C GLY A 107 -5.28 0.08 11.49
N TYR A 108 -4.12 -0.09 10.86
CA TYR A 108 -2.88 -0.32 11.60
C TYR A 108 -2.39 0.94 12.30
N LEU A 109 -2.43 2.09 11.61
CA LEU A 109 -2.04 3.37 12.20
C LEU A 109 -2.98 3.78 13.35
N SER A 110 -4.29 3.59 13.21
CA SER A 110 -5.24 3.88 14.29
C SER A 110 -5.05 2.94 15.49
N GLN A 111 -4.75 1.66 15.25
CA GLN A 111 -4.46 0.71 16.32
C GLN A 111 -3.16 1.07 17.08
N GLN A 112 -2.11 1.49 16.36
CA GLN A 112 -0.88 2.01 16.98
C GLN A 112 -1.12 3.28 17.81
N GLN A 113 -1.96 4.20 17.31
CA GLN A 113 -2.34 5.40 18.06
C GLN A 113 -3.14 5.08 19.33
N ASN A 114 -4.05 4.11 19.27
CA ASN A 114 -4.78 3.65 20.45
C ASN A 114 -3.83 3.05 21.49
N MET A 115 -2.85 2.22 21.09
CA MET A 115 -1.88 1.67 22.04
C MET A 115 -1.04 2.77 22.73
N MET A 116 -0.63 3.81 21.99
CA MET A 116 0.12 4.92 22.59
C MET A 116 -0.73 5.69 23.61
N GLN A 117 -2.02 5.90 23.34
CA GLN A 117 -2.93 6.52 24.30
C GLN A 117 -3.19 5.64 25.52
N ASP A 118 -3.32 4.32 25.34
CA ASP A 118 -3.51 3.38 26.44
C ASP A 118 -2.30 3.34 27.38
N TYR A 119 -1.09 3.47 26.84
CA TYR A 119 0.12 3.61 27.66
C TYR A 119 0.06 4.86 28.56
N VAL A 120 -0.28 6.02 27.99
CA VAL A 120 -0.42 7.27 28.74
C VAL A 120 -1.54 7.19 29.77
N ARG A 121 -2.68 6.61 29.38
CA ARG A 121 -3.85 6.40 30.24
C ARG A 121 -3.49 5.50 31.44
N THR A 122 -2.86 4.35 31.18
CA THR A 122 -2.42 3.40 32.20
C THR A 122 -1.40 4.03 33.14
N GLY A 123 -0.41 4.74 32.61
CA GLY A 123 0.58 5.45 33.43
C GLY A 123 -0.05 6.53 34.31
N THR A 124 -1.07 7.23 33.81
CA THR A 124 -1.81 8.24 34.58
C THR A 124 -2.62 7.60 35.72
N TYR A 125 -3.36 6.52 35.44
CA TYR A 125 -4.09 5.79 36.49
C TYR A 125 -3.14 5.19 37.53
N GLN A 126 -2.03 4.59 37.09
CA GLN A 126 -1.03 4.03 38.00
C GLN A 126 -0.49 5.11 38.95
N ARG A 127 -0.12 6.29 38.43
CA ARG A 127 0.35 7.40 39.27
C ARG A 127 -0.73 7.90 40.22
N ALA A 128 -1.98 8.04 39.75
CA ALA A 128 -3.09 8.48 40.58
C ALA A 128 -3.37 7.50 41.74
N ILE A 129 -3.34 6.19 41.47
CA ILE A 129 -3.53 5.15 42.49
C ILE A 129 -2.38 5.18 43.52
N LEU A 130 -1.13 5.27 43.06
CA LEU A 130 0.04 5.31 43.95
C LEU A 130 0.09 6.59 44.80
N GLN A 131 -0.30 7.74 44.24
CA GLN A 131 -0.32 9.00 44.98
C GLN A 131 -1.49 9.07 45.96
N ASN A 132 -2.63 8.46 45.62
CA ASN A 132 -3.82 8.46 46.45
C ASN A 132 -3.94 7.19 47.33
N HIS A 133 -2.81 6.63 47.74
CA HIS A 133 -2.73 5.38 48.52
C HIS A 133 -3.60 5.37 49.79
N THR A 134 -3.88 6.53 50.39
CA THR A 134 -4.78 6.68 51.55
C THR A 134 -6.23 6.38 51.23
N ASP A 135 -6.70 6.71 50.02
CA ASP A 135 -8.09 6.48 49.58
C ASP A 135 -8.37 5.02 49.23
N PHE A 136 -7.30 4.26 48.93
CA PHE A 136 -7.35 2.84 48.59
C PHE A 136 -6.96 1.91 49.75
N LYS A 137 -6.45 2.47 50.86
CA LYS A 137 -6.14 1.71 52.07
C LYS A 137 -7.43 1.18 52.70
N ASP A 138 -7.46 -0.12 52.98
CA ASP A 138 -8.60 -0.84 53.60
C ASP A 138 -9.90 -0.93 52.76
N LYS A 139 -9.86 -0.56 51.47
CA LYS A 139 -11.02 -0.63 50.54
C LYS A 139 -11.09 -1.90 49.68
N VAL A 140 -10.46 -2.99 50.11
CA VAL A 140 -10.64 -4.30 49.45
C VAL A 140 -12.03 -4.82 49.77
N THR A 141 -12.99 -4.54 48.88
CA THR A 141 -14.30 -5.22 48.91
C THR A 141 -14.14 -6.55 48.18
N ALA A 142 -14.26 -7.64 48.93
CA ALA A 142 -14.43 -8.99 48.40
C ALA A 142 -15.81 -9.16 47.77
#